data_AF-A0A7W6AEL3-F1
#
_entry.id   AF-A0A7W6AEL3-F1
#
_cell.length_a   1.000
_cell.length_b   1.000
_cell.length_c   1.000
_cell.angle_alpha   90.00
_cell.angle_beta   90.00
_cell.angle_gamma   90.00
#
_symmetry.space_group_name_H-M   'P 1'
#
loop_
_entity.id
_entity.type
_entity.pdbx_description
1 polymer ?
#
loop_
_entity_poly.entity_id
_entity_poly.type
_entity_poly.pdbx_seq_one_letter_code
_entity_poly.pdbx_strand_id
1 'polypeptide(L)'
;MRRWILTGLTPLGLIAQGACSEPAPPDNLSNTVAPITVETPISPAPSTSDLHPTGAPAPALATDDSQTASKVLGKRDRTIAGGKHVCDIDFVYAGREPENVFWEEPCRAVTAKMIRSADLKALGRWSRLDSFQRKFVDQMPGGRVLYIEGSLSASVYPIDETGNSIEVPVAD
;
A
#
# COMPACT_ATOMS: atom_id res chain seq x y z
N MET A 1 32.68 28.98 -19.77
CA MET A 1 32.39 29.07 -21.22
C MET A 1 33.06 27.91 -21.94
N ARG A 2 32.31 27.05 -22.65
CA ARG A 2 32.78 26.18 -23.74
C ARG A 2 31.53 25.63 -24.48
N ARG A 3 31.41 25.94 -25.78
CA ARG A 3 30.48 25.27 -26.71
C ARG A 3 31.04 23.87 -27.04
N TRP A 4 30.23 22.89 -27.46
CA TRP A 4 29.91 22.48 -28.85
C TRP A 4 28.99 21.22 -28.74
N ILE A 5 28.21 20.74 -29.72
CA ILE A 5 27.79 21.16 -31.08
C ILE A 5 26.42 20.48 -31.36
N LEU A 6 25.63 20.96 -32.33
CA LEU A 6 24.51 20.18 -32.91
C LEU A 6 24.93 19.57 -34.25
N THR A 7 24.70 18.26 -34.46
CA THR A 7 24.39 17.70 -35.79
C THR A 7 23.70 16.33 -35.68
N GLY A 8 22.64 16.08 -36.45
CA GLY A 8 21.99 14.76 -36.52
C GLY A 8 20.51 14.77 -36.94
N LEU A 9 20.19 15.23 -38.15
CA LEU A 9 18.84 15.15 -38.73
C LEU A 9 18.64 13.83 -39.50
N THR A 10 17.58 13.07 -39.15
CA THR A 10 16.61 12.31 -40.02
C THR A 10 17.12 11.35 -41.15
N PRO A 11 16.31 10.41 -41.73
CA PRO A 11 14.85 10.26 -41.68
C PRO A 11 14.26 8.82 -41.49
N LEU A 12 12.92 8.80 -41.34
CA LEU A 12 11.90 7.78 -41.68
C LEU A 12 12.21 6.27 -41.62
N GLY A 13 11.41 5.56 -40.79
CA GLY A 13 11.13 4.13 -40.89
C GLY A 13 9.65 3.86 -40.55
N LEU A 14 8.93 3.33 -41.53
CA LEU A 14 7.49 3.17 -41.69
C LEU A 14 6.77 2.24 -40.68
N ILE A 15 5.57 2.69 -40.27
CA ILE A 15 4.30 1.97 -39.98
C ILE A 15 4.31 0.46 -39.66
N ALA A 16 3.71 0.12 -38.51
CA ALA A 16 2.83 -1.03 -38.38
C ALA A 16 1.57 -0.62 -37.58
N GLN A 17 0.41 -0.53 -38.25
CA GLN A 17 -0.89 -0.33 -37.60
C GLN A 17 -1.49 -1.70 -37.27
N GLY A 18 -1.44 -2.10 -36.01
CA GLY A 18 -2.23 -3.24 -35.50
C GLY A 18 -3.62 -2.74 -35.11
N ALA A 19 -4.66 -3.26 -35.76
CA ALA A 19 -6.02 -2.76 -35.60
C ALA A 19 -6.69 -3.16 -34.27
N CYS A 20 -7.64 -2.34 -33.83
CA CYS A 20 -8.53 -2.61 -32.70
C CYS A 20 -9.34 -3.91 -32.90
N SER A 21 -9.68 -4.60 -31.81
CA SER A 21 -10.75 -5.61 -31.78
C SER A 21 -11.33 -5.79 -30.37
N GLU A 22 -12.40 -5.05 -30.10
CA GLU A 22 -13.43 -5.31 -29.06
C GLU A 22 -14.70 -4.56 -29.53
N PRO A 23 -15.96 -4.93 -29.14
CA PRO A 23 -16.34 -5.89 -28.10
C PRO A 23 -17.56 -6.83 -28.38
N ALA A 24 -17.78 -7.78 -27.46
CA ALA A 24 -19.06 -8.40 -27.04
C ALA A 24 -19.88 -9.23 -28.09
N PRO A 25 -20.80 -10.16 -27.69
CA PRO A 25 -21.51 -10.28 -26.40
C PRO A 25 -21.51 -11.68 -25.74
N PRO A 26 -22.09 -11.82 -24.52
CA PRO A 26 -22.37 -13.11 -23.89
C PRO A 26 -23.81 -13.60 -24.16
N ASP A 27 -23.94 -14.84 -24.65
CA ASP A 27 -25.21 -15.56 -24.75
C ASP A 27 -25.01 -17.05 -24.38
N ASN A 28 -25.67 -17.56 -23.34
CA ASN A 28 -26.97 -18.23 -23.50
C ASN A 28 -27.55 -18.68 -22.13
N LEU A 29 -28.88 -18.83 -22.07
CA LEU A 29 -29.68 -19.08 -20.87
C LEU A 29 -29.95 -20.56 -20.60
N SER A 30 -30.08 -20.93 -19.32
CA SER A 30 -31.08 -21.89 -18.77
C SER A 30 -30.75 -22.27 -17.31
N ASN A 31 -31.70 -22.48 -16.39
CA ASN A 31 -33.12 -22.13 -16.38
C ASN A 31 -33.65 -22.12 -14.92
N THR A 32 -34.61 -21.26 -14.63
CA THR A 32 -35.70 -21.36 -13.63
C THR A 32 -35.65 -22.48 -12.57
N VAL A 33 -35.59 -22.08 -11.28
CA VAL A 33 -36.49 -22.62 -10.24
C VAL A 33 -37.00 -21.45 -9.38
N ALA A 34 -38.32 -21.38 -9.21
CA ALA A 34 -39.04 -20.38 -8.42
C ALA A 34 -39.53 -21.01 -7.08
N PRO A 35 -40.22 -20.27 -6.17
CA PRO A 35 -39.99 -20.38 -4.74
C PRO A 35 -40.87 -21.41 -4.01
N ILE A 36 -40.43 -21.80 -2.81
CA ILE A 36 -41.28 -22.41 -1.77
C ILE A 36 -41.11 -21.70 -0.43
N THR A 37 -42.02 -20.77 -0.17
CA THR A 37 -42.51 -20.46 1.18
C THR A 37 -43.21 -21.71 1.74
N VAL A 38 -43.01 -22.06 3.02
CA VAL A 38 -44.05 -22.57 3.96
C VAL A 38 -43.49 -22.58 5.40
N GLU A 39 -44.20 -21.84 6.25
CA GLU A 39 -44.49 -21.95 7.69
C GLU A 39 -43.55 -22.65 8.71
N THR A 40 -43.35 -21.91 9.82
CA THR A 40 -43.00 -22.39 11.17
C THR A 40 -44.07 -23.32 11.74
N PRO A 41 -43.69 -24.35 12.52
CA PRO A 41 -44.34 -24.51 13.83
C PRO A 41 -43.40 -24.87 15.00
N ILE A 42 -43.57 -24.11 16.10
CA ILE A 42 -43.42 -24.43 17.53
C ILE A 42 -42.48 -25.54 18.06
N SER A 43 -41.76 -25.14 19.11
CA SER A 43 -40.94 -25.90 20.07
C SER A 43 -41.58 -27.17 20.64
N PRO A 44 -40.76 -28.11 21.15
CA PRO A 44 -40.77 -28.30 22.60
C PRO A 44 -39.38 -28.29 23.25
N ALA A 45 -39.29 -27.63 24.41
CA ALA A 45 -38.15 -27.74 25.32
C ALA A 45 -38.35 -28.92 26.29
N PRO A 46 -37.24 -29.49 26.80
CA PRO A 46 -37.21 -30.03 28.17
C PRO A 46 -36.21 -29.24 29.03
N SER A 47 -36.72 -28.61 30.09
CA SER A 47 -35.90 -28.00 31.14
C SER A 47 -35.29 -29.06 32.04
N THR A 48 -34.01 -28.90 32.41
CA THR A 48 -33.46 -28.92 33.80
C THR A 48 -31.98 -29.30 33.80
N SER A 49 -31.11 -28.36 34.21
CA SER A 49 -30.05 -28.58 35.21
C SER A 49 -29.25 -27.29 35.42
N ASP A 50 -29.23 -26.82 36.66
CA ASP A 50 -28.41 -25.70 37.13
C ASP A 50 -26.92 -25.92 36.90
N LEU A 51 -26.31 -25.08 36.06
CA LEU A 51 -24.93 -24.63 36.24
C LEU A 51 -24.85 -23.16 35.83
N HIS A 52 -24.75 -22.29 36.83
CA HIS A 52 -24.37 -20.88 36.65
C HIS A 52 -22.85 -20.82 36.52
N PRO A 53 -22.29 -20.49 35.34
CA PRO A 53 -20.90 -20.09 35.27
C PRO A 53 -20.83 -18.63 35.72
N THR A 54 -20.55 -18.39 37.01
CA THR A 54 -19.97 -17.12 37.45
C THR A 54 -18.53 -17.02 36.95
N GLY A 55 -18.36 -17.08 35.63
CA GLY A 55 -17.11 -16.70 34.97
C GLY A 55 -17.04 -15.18 35.02
N ALA A 56 -16.22 -14.65 35.93
CA ALA A 56 -15.80 -13.26 35.82
C ALA A 56 -15.28 -13.04 34.37
N PRO A 57 -15.59 -11.91 33.72
CA PRO A 57 -15.14 -11.67 32.35
C PRO A 57 -13.64 -11.93 32.26
N ALA A 58 -13.25 -12.86 31.38
CA ALA A 58 -11.84 -13.06 31.08
C ALA A 58 -11.25 -11.68 30.73
N PRO A 59 -10.10 -11.29 31.29
CA PRO A 59 -9.46 -10.03 30.91
C PRO A 59 -9.39 -9.98 29.39
N ALA A 60 -9.94 -8.92 28.79
CA ALA A 60 -9.85 -8.75 27.36
C ALA A 60 -8.37 -8.88 26.99
N LEU A 61 -8.06 -9.84 26.09
CA LEU A 61 -6.73 -9.95 25.50
C LEU A 61 -6.35 -8.54 25.05
N ALA A 62 -5.26 -8.01 25.60
CA ALA A 62 -4.81 -6.67 25.26
C ALA A 62 -4.67 -6.62 23.74
N THR A 63 -5.54 -5.84 23.08
CA THR A 63 -5.52 -5.70 21.63
C THR A 63 -4.15 -5.16 21.29
N ASP A 64 -3.33 -5.97 20.64
CA ASP A 64 -1.91 -5.66 20.51
C ASP A 64 -1.76 -4.44 19.57
N ASP A 65 -1.57 -3.26 20.16
CA ASP A 65 -1.44 -1.97 19.45
C ASP A 65 -0.33 -1.99 18.39
N SER A 66 0.58 -2.97 18.44
CA SER A 66 1.55 -3.23 17.38
C SER A 66 0.89 -3.59 16.04
N GLN A 67 -0.30 -4.20 16.03
CA GLN A 67 -1.04 -4.50 14.79
C GLN A 67 -1.75 -3.25 14.21
N THR A 68 -2.01 -2.23 15.04
CA THR A 68 -2.80 -1.05 14.67
C THR A 68 -1.96 0.15 14.21
N ALA A 69 -0.62 0.06 14.24
CA ALA A 69 0.27 1.19 13.99
C ALA A 69 1.17 1.01 12.75
N SER A 70 1.29 2.06 11.94
CA SER A 70 2.22 2.11 10.81
C SER A 70 3.68 1.99 11.28
N LYS A 71 4.44 1.04 10.71
CA LYS A 71 5.82 0.71 11.11
C LYS A 71 6.66 0.21 9.93
N VAL A 72 7.96 0.46 9.98
CA VAL A 72 8.96 -0.27 9.18
C VAL A 72 9.15 -1.63 9.86
N LEU A 73 9.01 -2.71 9.11
CA LEU A 73 9.16 -4.09 9.59
C LEU A 73 10.61 -4.54 9.54
N GLY A 74 11.34 -4.14 8.50
CA GLY A 74 12.73 -4.53 8.32
C GLY A 74 13.37 -3.94 7.08
N LYS A 75 14.67 -4.23 6.94
CA LYS A 75 15.50 -3.90 5.77
C LYS A 75 16.39 -5.10 5.48
N ARG A 76 16.62 -5.41 4.20
CA ARG A 76 17.48 -6.53 3.78
C ARG A 76 18.34 -6.12 2.58
N ASP A 77 19.66 -6.25 2.72
CA ASP A 77 20.55 -6.13 1.57
C ASP A 77 20.30 -7.31 0.62
N ARG A 78 20.13 -6.99 -0.67
CA ARG A 78 20.00 -7.97 -1.75
C ARG A 78 21.02 -7.65 -2.84
N THR A 79 21.49 -8.68 -3.54
CA THR A 79 22.33 -8.53 -4.73
C THR A 79 21.49 -8.87 -5.95
N ILE A 80 21.40 -7.95 -6.92
CA ILE A 80 20.71 -8.19 -8.19
C ILE A 80 21.67 -8.68 -9.28
N ALA A 81 21.12 -9.08 -10.43
CA ALA A 81 21.92 -9.39 -11.61
C ALA A 81 22.85 -8.22 -11.96
N GLY A 82 24.12 -8.52 -12.28
CA GLY A 82 25.18 -7.51 -12.42
C GLY A 82 25.92 -7.16 -11.13
N GLY A 83 25.58 -7.76 -9.98
CA GLY A 83 26.35 -7.64 -8.74
C GLY A 83 26.12 -6.35 -7.94
N LYS A 84 25.16 -5.50 -8.36
CA LYS A 84 24.76 -4.31 -7.62
C LYS A 84 24.06 -4.72 -6.31
N HIS A 85 24.43 -4.07 -5.21
CA HIS A 85 23.73 -4.18 -3.93
C HIS A 85 22.59 -3.15 -3.85
N VAL A 86 21.46 -3.60 -3.33
CA VAL A 86 20.20 -2.85 -3.19
C VAL A 86 19.59 -3.14 -1.82
N CYS A 87 18.60 -2.34 -1.41
CA CYS A 87 17.91 -2.52 -0.14
C CYS A 87 16.43 -2.84 -0.38
N ASP A 88 16.00 -4.05 -0.01
CA ASP A 88 14.58 -4.37 0.12
C ASP A 88 14.09 -3.85 1.49
N ILE A 89 12.98 -3.12 1.53
CA ILE A 89 12.45 -2.42 2.71
C ILE A 89 11.02 -2.89 2.95
N ASP A 90 10.83 -3.65 4.02
CA ASP A 90 9.53 -4.18 4.42
C ASP A 90 8.84 -3.20 5.40
N PHE A 91 7.58 -2.86 5.16
CA PHE A 91 6.80 -1.94 6.00
C PHE A 91 5.32 -2.34 6.06
N VAL A 92 4.56 -1.70 6.94
CA VAL A 92 3.10 -1.86 7.00
C VAL A 92 2.46 -0.55 7.46
N TYR A 93 1.31 -0.21 6.86
CA TYR A 93 0.46 0.88 7.32
C TYR A 93 -0.61 0.37 8.29
N ALA A 94 -1.04 1.24 9.21
CA ALA A 94 -2.10 0.95 10.17
C ALA A 94 -3.34 0.34 9.48
N GLY A 95 -3.70 -0.90 9.84
CA GLY A 95 -4.85 -1.60 9.27
C GLY A 95 -4.69 -2.07 7.81
N ARG A 96 -3.47 -2.14 7.27
CA ARG A 96 -3.18 -2.69 5.93
C ARG A 96 -2.33 -3.95 6.01
N GLU A 97 -2.26 -4.67 4.88
CA GLU A 97 -1.26 -5.74 4.71
C GLU A 97 0.17 -5.17 4.60
N PRO A 98 1.21 -5.95 4.94
CA PRO A 98 2.59 -5.57 4.71
C PRO A 98 2.90 -5.31 3.23
N GLU A 99 3.73 -4.29 2.99
CA GLU A 99 4.18 -3.85 1.67
C GLU A 99 5.73 -3.86 1.64
N ASN A 100 6.31 -3.91 0.44
CA ASN A 100 7.75 -3.90 0.23
C ASN A 100 8.13 -2.82 -0.80
N VAL A 101 9.23 -2.10 -0.54
CA VAL A 101 9.87 -1.18 -1.49
C VAL A 101 11.29 -1.63 -1.77
N PHE A 102 11.66 -1.62 -3.05
CA PHE A 102 13.01 -1.84 -3.53
C PHE A 102 13.73 -0.49 -3.67
N TRP A 103 14.89 -0.33 -3.02
CA TRP A 103 15.71 0.88 -3.11
C TRP A 103 17.07 0.62 -3.73
N GLU A 104 17.49 1.50 -4.64
CA GLU A 104 18.64 1.30 -5.52
C GLU A 104 20.03 1.55 -4.90
N GLU A 105 20.14 1.44 -3.58
CA GLU A 105 21.38 1.57 -2.79
C GLU A 105 21.45 0.47 -1.71
N PRO A 106 22.64 0.05 -1.25
CA PRO A 106 22.76 -0.93 -0.17
C PRO A 106 22.16 -0.40 1.13
N CYS A 107 21.58 -1.28 1.97
CA CYS A 107 20.83 -0.87 3.16
C CYS A 107 21.63 -0.07 4.18
N ARG A 108 22.97 -0.15 4.18
CA ARG A 108 23.83 0.70 5.01
C ARG A 108 23.81 2.19 4.66
N ALA A 109 23.42 2.53 3.41
CA ALA A 109 23.33 3.90 2.91
C ALA A 109 21.89 4.47 2.99
N VAL A 110 20.91 3.64 3.34
CA VAL A 110 19.49 3.97 3.28
C VAL A 110 18.90 4.11 4.69
N THR A 111 18.20 5.21 4.96
CA THR A 111 17.37 5.40 6.15
C THR A 111 15.90 5.23 5.77
N ALA A 112 15.19 4.28 6.40
CA ALA A 112 13.76 4.09 6.24
C ALA A 112 13.06 4.33 7.58
N LYS A 113 12.03 5.19 7.60
CA LYS A 113 11.34 5.60 8.84
C LYS A 113 9.87 5.97 8.55
N MET A 114 8.99 5.69 9.51
CA MET A 114 7.62 6.19 9.52
C MET A 114 7.59 7.59 10.15
N ILE A 115 7.26 8.61 9.36
CA ILE A 115 7.30 10.03 9.79
C ILE A 115 5.93 10.70 9.66
N ARG A 116 5.67 11.68 10.51
CA ARG A 116 4.40 12.42 10.54
C ARG A 116 4.38 13.58 9.55
N SER A 117 3.19 14.12 9.29
CA SER A 117 3.07 15.36 8.49
C SER A 117 3.84 16.54 9.08
N ALA A 118 3.96 16.62 10.42
CA ALA A 118 4.80 17.62 11.09
C ALA A 118 6.30 17.47 10.73
N ASP A 119 6.81 16.25 10.68
CA ASP A 119 8.20 15.95 10.33
C ASP A 119 8.45 16.28 8.85
N LEU A 120 7.52 15.92 7.96
CA LEU A 120 7.56 16.31 6.54
C LEU A 120 7.55 17.83 6.32
N LYS A 121 6.80 18.57 7.14
CA LYS A 121 6.75 20.03 7.12
C LYS A 121 8.08 20.61 7.59
N ALA A 122 8.67 20.07 8.67
CA ALA A 122 9.97 20.48 9.20
C ALA A 122 11.14 20.20 8.24
N LEU A 123 11.09 19.09 7.48
CA LEU A 123 12.06 18.73 6.45
C LEU A 123 11.88 19.52 5.12
N GLY A 124 10.87 20.39 5.02
CA GLY A 124 10.54 21.11 3.77
C GLY A 124 9.94 20.24 2.65
N ARG A 125 9.66 18.96 2.93
CA ARG A 125 9.22 17.95 1.95
C ARG A 125 7.71 17.97 1.72
N TRP A 126 6.93 18.50 2.65
CA TRP A 126 5.45 18.50 2.62
C TRP A 126 4.83 19.14 1.37
N SER A 127 5.47 20.15 0.79
CA SER A 127 4.98 20.84 -0.42
C SER A 127 5.10 20.02 -1.70
N ARG A 128 5.96 18.99 -1.72
CA ARG A 128 6.16 18.07 -2.86
C ARG A 128 5.00 17.08 -3.02
N LEU A 129 4.30 16.76 -1.91
CA LEU A 129 3.10 15.93 -1.91
C LEU A 129 1.91 16.69 -2.48
N ASP A 130 1.02 16.03 -3.23
CA ASP A 130 -0.21 16.66 -3.77
C ASP A 130 -1.32 16.88 -2.71
N SER A 131 -2.46 17.44 -3.11
CA SER A 131 -3.59 17.69 -2.20
C SER A 131 -4.23 16.43 -1.62
N PHE A 132 -4.34 15.35 -2.39
CA PHE A 132 -4.88 14.08 -1.93
C PHE A 132 -3.90 13.41 -0.97
N GLN A 133 -2.63 13.29 -1.38
CA GLN A 133 -1.56 12.68 -0.58
C GLN A 133 -1.40 13.38 0.78
N ARG A 134 -1.40 14.72 0.80
CA ARG A 134 -1.35 15.50 2.06
C ARG A 134 -2.55 15.22 2.95
N LYS A 135 -3.75 15.20 2.38
CA LYS A 135 -4.99 14.86 3.11
C LYS A 135 -4.92 13.44 3.67
N PHE A 136 -4.42 12.47 2.91
CA PHE A 136 -4.23 11.09 3.36
C PHE A 136 -3.28 11.01 4.57
N VAL A 137 -2.09 11.64 4.50
CA VAL A 137 -1.12 11.61 5.62
C VAL A 137 -1.66 12.29 6.88
N ASP A 138 -2.44 13.37 6.75
CA ASP A 138 -3.09 14.04 7.89
C ASP A 138 -4.32 13.27 8.44
N GLN A 139 -4.92 12.35 7.67
CA GLN A 139 -6.13 11.59 8.06
C GLN A 139 -5.87 10.13 8.50
N MET A 140 -4.70 9.56 8.19
CA MET A 140 -4.36 8.19 8.59
C MET A 140 -4.32 8.03 10.13
N PRO A 141 -4.84 6.93 10.70
CA PRO A 141 -4.59 6.56 12.10
C PRO A 141 -3.08 6.55 12.43
N GLY A 142 -2.67 7.38 13.39
CA GLY A 142 -1.27 7.62 13.73
C GLY A 142 -0.50 8.58 12.81
N GLY A 143 -1.05 8.91 11.63
CA GLY A 143 -0.60 10.00 10.75
C GLY A 143 0.82 9.84 10.20
N ARG A 144 1.28 8.60 9.93
CA ARG A 144 2.67 8.33 9.54
C ARG A 144 2.77 7.70 8.17
N VAL A 145 3.61 8.28 7.33
CA VAL A 145 3.95 7.78 6.00
C VAL A 145 5.38 7.25 5.99
N LEU A 146 5.66 6.25 5.16
CA LEU A 146 7.02 5.78 4.92
C LEU A 146 7.80 6.88 4.20
N TYR A 147 8.94 7.23 4.77
CA TYR A 147 9.97 8.07 4.16
C TYR A 147 11.27 7.28 4.07
N ILE A 148 11.84 7.27 2.89
CA ILE A 148 13.12 6.63 2.58
C ILE A 148 14.10 7.72 2.11
N GLU A 149 15.31 7.68 2.63
CA GLU A 149 16.38 8.65 2.41
C GLU A 149 17.67 7.88 2.13
N GLY A 150 18.18 8.05 0.92
CA GLY A 150 19.44 7.49 0.44
C GLY A 150 20.55 8.54 0.43
N SER A 151 21.63 8.29 -0.32
CA SER A 151 22.80 9.19 -0.33
C SER A 151 22.56 10.51 -1.07
N LEU A 152 21.72 10.49 -2.10
CA LEU A 152 21.44 11.62 -3.01
C LEU A 152 19.96 11.75 -3.40
N SER A 153 19.10 10.92 -2.81
CA SER A 153 17.68 10.81 -3.13
C SER A 153 16.89 10.60 -1.85
N ALA A 154 15.63 11.04 -1.85
CA ALA A 154 14.69 10.78 -0.79
C ALA A 154 13.28 10.75 -1.39
N SER A 155 12.46 9.81 -0.92
CA SER A 155 11.10 9.60 -1.40
C SER A 155 10.14 9.35 -0.24
N VAL A 156 8.90 9.80 -0.42
CA VAL A 156 7.78 9.52 0.47
C VAL A 156 6.82 8.58 -0.26
N TYR A 157 6.21 7.65 0.46
CA TYR A 157 5.32 6.65 -0.12
C TYR A 157 3.86 6.83 0.34
N PRO A 158 3.17 7.93 -0.01
CA PRO A 158 1.77 8.12 0.33
C PRO A 158 0.88 7.10 -0.41
N ILE A 159 -0.34 6.94 0.08
CA ILE A 159 -1.38 6.22 -0.64
C ILE A 159 -2.08 7.18 -1.62
N ASP A 160 -2.34 6.70 -2.84
CA ASP A 160 -3.05 7.41 -3.90
C ASP A 160 -4.58 7.23 -3.84
N GLU A 161 -5.30 7.81 -4.80
CA GLU A 161 -6.77 7.74 -4.88
C GLU A 161 -7.30 6.32 -5.10
N THR A 162 -6.46 5.40 -5.57
CA THR A 162 -6.80 3.99 -5.83
C THR A 162 -6.49 3.07 -4.65
N GLY A 163 -5.88 3.60 -3.58
CA GLY A 163 -5.46 2.82 -2.42
C GLY A 163 -4.08 2.20 -2.55
N ASN A 164 -3.28 2.57 -3.56
CA ASN A 164 -1.93 2.05 -3.77
C ASN A 164 -0.86 2.95 -3.17
N SER A 165 0.20 2.35 -2.62
CA SER A 165 1.40 3.08 -2.21
C SER A 165 2.21 3.48 -3.44
N ILE A 166 2.41 4.78 -3.64
CA ILE A 166 3.11 5.35 -4.79
C ILE A 166 4.37 6.07 -4.37
N GLU A 167 5.43 6.02 -5.18
CA GLU A 167 6.65 6.77 -4.88
C GLU A 167 6.50 8.25 -5.25
N VAL A 168 6.76 9.13 -4.28
CA VAL A 168 6.87 10.57 -4.50
C VAL A 168 8.30 11.01 -4.17
N PRO A 169 9.13 11.33 -5.18
CA PRO A 169 10.47 11.90 -4.96
C PRO A 169 10.37 13.27 -4.28
N VAL A 170 11.08 13.43 -3.16
CA VAL A 170 11.07 14.66 -2.35
C VAL A 170 12.44 15.32 -2.18
N ALA A 171 13.51 14.72 -2.71
CA ALA A 171 14.84 15.36 -2.78
C ALA A 171 14.80 16.73 -3.49
N ASP A 172 15.80 17.58 -3.20
CA ASP A 172 15.84 18.97 -3.65
C ASP A 172 16.12 19.14 -5.16
#